data_AF-A0A6I1ZNS1-F1
#
_entry.id   AF-A0A6I1ZNS1-F1
#
_cell.length_a   1.000
_cell.length_b   1.000
_cell.length_c   1.000
_cell.angle_alpha   90.00
_cell.angle_beta   90.00
_cell.angle_gamma   90.00
#
_symmetry.space_group_name_H-M   'P 1'
#
loop_
_entity.id
_entity.type
_entity.pdbx_description
1 polymer ?
#
loop_
_entity_poly.entity_id
_entity_poly.type
_entity_poly.pdbx_seq_one_letter_code
_entity_poly.pdbx_strand_id
1 'polypeptide(L)'
;MSLLHDEDIPLARKVLIAPIALFQRVSYATPLLDCPFEPSCSQYMAEAVVRHGALPGVIIGADRLVRCNPWAFHYHLRDHPEPFHIDGRLLDPVPEERKPWEWKAAGALAIVPGLGRARAGRPGDGIVSFLMVASLATSAYRLHLDGKQIRAGFMGGLSIIFWLADLRSSTVNHARKP
;
A
#
# COMPACT_ATOMS: atom_id res chain seq x y z
N MET A 1 -17.79 -6.23 7.16
CA MET A 1 -18.69 -6.87 6.17
C MET A 1 -17.81 -7.54 5.12
N SER A 2 -17.90 -8.86 4.96
CA SER A 2 -16.94 -9.64 4.16
C SER A 2 -17.20 -9.46 2.66
N LEU A 3 -16.26 -8.80 1.95
CA LEU A 3 -16.22 -8.67 0.47
C LEU A 3 -16.30 -10.01 -0.29
N LEU A 4 -16.26 -11.15 0.41
CA LEU A 4 -16.40 -12.49 -0.17
C LEU A 4 -17.86 -12.89 -0.47
N HIS A 5 -18.85 -12.24 0.16
CA HIS A 5 -20.28 -12.54 -0.03
C HIS A 5 -20.95 -11.72 -1.13
N ASP A 6 -20.25 -10.79 -1.77
CA ASP A 6 -20.79 -10.09 -2.94
C ASP A 6 -20.89 -11.06 -4.13
N GLU A 7 -22.09 -11.21 -4.69
CA GLU A 7 -22.35 -12.08 -5.85
C GLU A 7 -21.78 -11.49 -7.15
N ASP A 8 -21.54 -10.18 -7.20
CA ASP A 8 -21.13 -9.44 -8.41
C ASP A 8 -19.61 -9.49 -8.73
N ILE A 9 -18.81 -10.19 -7.92
CA ILE A 9 -17.35 -10.22 -8.07
C ILE A 9 -16.89 -11.48 -8.83
N PRO A 10 -16.14 -11.36 -9.95
CA PRO A 10 -15.70 -12.52 -10.72
C PRO A 10 -14.80 -13.47 -9.90
N LEU A 11 -14.93 -14.78 -10.12
CA LEU A 11 -14.28 -15.83 -9.34
C LEU A 11 -12.75 -15.65 -9.20
N ALA A 12 -12.09 -15.16 -10.26
CA ALA A 12 -10.65 -14.87 -10.25
C ALA A 12 -10.25 -13.82 -9.19
N ARG A 13 -11.12 -12.85 -8.93
CA ARG A 13 -10.90 -11.79 -7.94
C ARG A 13 -11.15 -12.31 -6.52
N LYS A 14 -12.10 -13.23 -6.33
CA LYS A 14 -12.32 -13.93 -5.05
C LYS A 14 -11.11 -14.79 -4.66
N VAL A 15 -10.48 -15.48 -5.62
CA VAL A 15 -9.24 -16.26 -5.39
C VAL A 15 -8.08 -15.35 -4.98
N LEU A 16 -7.97 -14.16 -5.57
CA LEU A 16 -6.94 -13.18 -5.21
C LEU A 16 -7.15 -12.59 -3.80
N ILE A 17 -8.41 -12.44 -3.38
CA ILE A 17 -8.79 -11.90 -2.06
C ILE A 17 -8.74 -12.97 -0.97
N ALA A 18 -8.87 -14.26 -1.29
CA ALA A 18 -8.86 -15.36 -0.32
C ALA A 18 -7.62 -15.38 0.60
N PRO A 19 -6.37 -15.22 0.13
CA PRO A 19 -5.21 -15.14 1.03
C PRO A 19 -5.22 -13.87 1.89
N ILE A 20 -5.76 -12.76 1.39
CA ILE A 20 -5.91 -11.50 2.13
C ILE A 20 -6.95 -11.65 3.24
N ALA A 21 -8.08 -12.31 2.96
CA ALA A 21 -9.13 -12.60 3.92
C ALA A 21 -8.72 -13.66 4.97
N LEU A 22 -7.86 -14.61 4.58
CA LEU A 22 -7.28 -15.57 5.52
C LEU A 22 -6.30 -14.88 6.46
N PHE A 23 -5.49 -13.94 5.95
CA PHE A 23 -4.62 -13.10 6.77
C PHE A 23 -5.41 -12.16 7.69
N GLN A 24 -6.57 -11.64 7.24
CA GLN A 24 -7.49 -10.86 8.07
C GLN A 24 -7.94 -11.63 9.32
N ARG A 25 -8.30 -12.92 9.19
CA ARG A 25 -8.72 -13.73 10.34
C ARG A 25 -7.63 -13.93 11.38
N VAL A 26 -6.36 -13.97 10.96
CA VAL A 26 -5.21 -14.11 11.87
C VAL A 26 -4.89 -12.77 12.54
N SER A 27 -4.97 -11.66 11.79
CA SER A 27 -4.63 -10.33 12.32
C SER A 27 -5.61 -9.83 13.39
N TYR A 28 -6.93 -10.07 13.24
CA TYR A 28 -7.96 -9.67 14.20
C TYR A 28 -7.93 -10.45 15.53
N ALA A 29 -7.20 -11.57 15.61
CA ALA A 29 -7.11 -12.40 16.81
C ALA A 29 -5.99 -11.97 17.77
N THR A 30 -5.17 -10.98 17.39
CA THR A 30 -4.01 -10.54 18.16
C THR A 30 -4.09 -9.03 18.43
N PRO A 31 -4.27 -8.57 19.68
CA PRO A 31 -4.32 -7.14 20.01
C PRO A 31 -2.99 -6.38 19.75
N LEU A 32 -1.93 -7.09 19.34
CA LEU A 32 -0.66 -6.53 18.89
C LEU A 32 -0.65 -6.15 17.39
N LEU A 33 -1.69 -6.53 16.63
CA LEU A 33 -1.83 -6.26 15.19
C LEU A 33 -3.04 -5.38 14.88
N ASP A 34 -3.53 -4.62 15.86
CA ASP A 34 -4.58 -3.63 15.63
C ASP A 34 -4.05 -2.54 14.69
N CYS A 35 -4.52 -2.58 13.46
CA CYS A 35 -4.23 -1.57 12.47
C CYS A 35 -4.80 -0.23 12.99
N PRO A 36 -3.99 0.84 13.12
CA PRO A 36 -4.46 2.10 13.68
C PRO A 36 -5.41 2.85 12.73
N PHE A 37 -5.81 2.23 11.62
CA PHE A 37 -6.59 2.85 10.58
C PHE A 37 -7.94 2.18 10.35
N GLU A 38 -8.86 2.96 9.80
CA GLU A 38 -10.12 2.50 9.23
C GLU A 38 -10.27 2.98 7.77
N PRO A 39 -10.55 2.07 6.81
CA PRO A 39 -10.54 0.60 6.94
C PRO A 39 -9.13 0.04 7.22
N SER A 40 -9.07 -1.17 7.80
CA SER A 40 -7.80 -1.88 8.05
C SER A 40 -7.00 -2.10 6.76
N CYS A 41 -5.66 -2.17 6.82
CA CYS A 41 -4.80 -2.29 5.63
C CYS A 41 -5.18 -3.44 4.68
N SER A 42 -5.63 -4.56 5.23
CA SER A 42 -6.07 -5.71 4.45
C SER A 42 -7.45 -5.49 3.81
N GLN A 43 -8.38 -4.84 4.52
CA GLN A 43 -9.69 -4.46 3.96
C GLN A 43 -9.52 -3.40 2.88
N TYR A 44 -8.66 -2.41 3.11
CA TYR A 44 -8.25 -1.42 2.13
C TYR A 44 -7.69 -2.07 0.87
N MET A 45 -6.80 -3.07 1.01
CA MET A 45 -6.25 -3.81 -0.13
C MET A 45 -7.35 -4.56 -0.90
N ALA A 46 -8.25 -5.26 -0.20
CA ALA A 46 -9.35 -5.98 -0.84
C ALA A 46 -10.30 -5.01 -1.58
N GLU A 47 -10.68 -3.91 -0.94
CA GLU A 47 -11.53 -2.87 -1.51
C GLU A 47 -10.85 -2.19 -2.71
N ALA A 48 -9.54 -1.92 -2.65
CA ALA A 48 -8.77 -1.39 -3.76
C ALA A 48 -8.73 -2.35 -4.96
N VAL A 49 -8.56 -3.65 -4.73
CA VAL A 49 -8.59 -4.68 -5.78
C VAL A 49 -9.96 -4.78 -6.43
N VAL A 50 -11.03 -4.69 -5.63
CA VAL A 50 -12.42 -4.73 -6.13
C VAL A 50 -12.76 -3.48 -6.93
N ARG A 51 -12.40 -2.29 -6.45
CA ARG A 51 -12.72 -1.03 -7.14
C ARG A 51 -11.86 -0.80 -8.37
N HIS A 52 -10.56 -1.02 -8.27
CA HIS A 52 -9.61 -0.56 -9.29
C HIS A 52 -9.09 -1.67 -10.21
N GLY A 53 -9.22 -2.96 -9.84
CA GLY A 53 -8.62 -4.09 -10.57
C GLY A 53 -7.45 -4.74 -9.82
N ALA A 54 -7.04 -5.94 -10.24
CA ALA A 54 -5.99 -6.71 -9.55
C ALA A 54 -4.65 -5.97 -9.44
N LEU A 55 -4.03 -5.63 -10.58
CA LEU A 55 -2.74 -4.92 -10.61
C LEU A 55 -2.80 -3.51 -9.99
N PRO A 56 -3.68 -2.59 -10.43
CA PRO A 56 -3.75 -1.25 -9.85
C PRO A 56 -4.21 -1.26 -8.39
N GLY A 57 -5.10 -2.18 -8.00
CA GLY A 57 -5.53 -2.35 -6.61
C GLY A 57 -4.39 -2.84 -5.71
N VAL A 58 -3.56 -3.77 -6.19
CA VAL A 58 -2.35 -4.18 -5.47
C VAL A 58 -1.37 -3.03 -5.30
N ILE A 59 -1.18 -2.18 -6.32
CA ILE A 59 -0.32 -0.99 -6.20
C ILE A 59 -0.90 0.02 -5.19
N ILE A 60 -2.23 0.22 -5.19
CA ILE A 60 -2.93 1.10 -4.24
C ILE A 60 -2.79 0.59 -2.80
N GLY A 61 -3.01 -0.70 -2.58
CA GLY A 61 -2.85 -1.27 -1.25
C GLY A 61 -1.38 -1.40 -0.83
N ALA A 62 -0.43 -1.58 -1.75
CA ALA A 62 0.99 -1.55 -1.43
C ALA A 62 1.43 -0.15 -0.99
N ASP A 63 0.89 0.91 -1.61
CA ASP A 63 1.10 2.28 -1.13
C ASP A 63 0.56 2.47 0.29
N ARG A 64 -0.60 1.87 0.58
CA ARG A 64 -1.18 1.87 1.92
C ARG A 64 -0.30 1.16 2.96
N LEU A 65 0.31 0.04 2.61
CA LEU A 65 1.24 -0.67 3.51
C LEU A 65 2.45 0.19 3.88
N VAL A 66 2.98 0.98 2.94
CA VAL A 66 4.08 1.92 3.24
C VAL A 66 3.61 3.03 4.17
N ARG A 67 2.39 3.56 3.98
CA ARG A 67 1.76 4.55 4.88
C ARG A 67 1.38 3.96 6.24
N CYS A 68 1.37 2.64 6.40
CA CYS A 68 1.07 1.99 7.66
C CYS A 68 2.31 1.94 8.57
N ASN A 69 2.70 3.09 9.09
CA ASN A 69 3.85 3.24 9.98
C ASN A 69 3.56 4.27 11.10
N PRO A 70 4.38 4.35 12.16
CA PRO A 70 4.14 5.28 13.28
C PRO A 70 4.09 6.76 12.89
N TRP A 71 4.78 7.17 11.83
CA TRP A 71 4.75 8.55 11.35
C TRP A 71 3.43 8.94 10.69
N ALA A 72 2.56 7.97 10.42
CA ALA A 72 1.27 8.23 9.82
C ALA A 72 0.36 9.13 10.64
N PHE A 73 0.44 9.00 11.96
CA PHE A 73 -0.30 9.84 12.87
C PHE A 73 -0.03 11.33 12.62
N HIS A 74 1.23 11.70 12.39
CA HIS A 74 1.63 13.10 12.26
C HIS A 74 1.11 13.78 11.00
N TYR A 75 1.17 13.12 9.84
CA TYR A 75 0.70 13.75 8.60
C TYR A 75 -0.81 13.56 8.39
N HIS A 76 -1.44 12.49 8.90
CA HIS A 76 -2.90 12.36 8.80
C HIS A 76 -3.62 13.43 9.64
N LEU A 77 -3.08 13.79 10.81
CA LEU A 77 -3.59 14.92 11.59
C LEU A 77 -3.47 16.27 10.87
N ARG A 78 -2.50 16.40 9.97
CA ARG A 78 -2.27 17.63 9.19
C ARG A 78 -3.21 17.70 7.97
N ASP A 79 -3.43 16.58 7.29
CA ASP A 79 -4.01 16.54 5.96
C ASP A 79 -5.54 16.31 5.95
N HIS A 80 -6.15 15.89 7.07
CA HIS A 80 -7.58 15.57 7.15
C HIS A 80 -8.31 16.37 8.25
N PRO A 81 -9.45 17.03 7.95
CA PRO A 81 -10.25 17.76 8.94
C PRO A 81 -10.98 16.83 9.93
N GLU A 82 -11.30 15.61 9.50
CA GLU A 82 -11.86 14.54 10.34
C GLU A 82 -10.90 13.33 10.29
N PRO A 83 -9.79 13.37 11.05
CA PRO A 83 -8.73 12.38 10.94
C PRO A 83 -9.07 11.05 11.61
N PHE A 84 -10.12 10.99 12.42
CA PHE A 84 -10.49 9.81 13.21
C PHE A 84 -11.88 9.29 12.85
N HIS A 85 -12.00 7.97 12.78
CA HIS A 85 -13.26 7.25 12.79
C HIS A 85 -13.86 7.26 14.21
N ILE A 86 -15.13 6.88 14.33
CA ILE A 86 -15.85 6.81 15.61
C ILE A 86 -15.14 5.94 16.66
N ASP A 87 -14.34 4.96 16.23
CA ASP A 87 -13.56 4.07 17.10
C ASP A 87 -12.19 4.65 17.51
N GLY A 88 -11.85 5.88 17.11
CA GLY A 88 -10.54 6.50 17.35
C GLY A 88 -9.43 6.08 16.39
N ARG A 89 -9.74 5.27 15.36
CA ARG A 89 -8.80 4.85 14.31
C ARG A 89 -8.66 5.93 13.22
N LEU A 90 -7.51 6.02 12.57
CA LEU A 90 -7.23 6.98 11.51
C LEU A 90 -8.06 6.69 10.25
N LEU A 91 -8.84 7.65 9.79
CA LEU A 91 -9.67 7.51 8.61
C LEU A 91 -8.85 7.70 7.33
N ASP A 92 -8.76 6.67 6.49
CA ASP A 92 -8.14 6.75 5.14
C ASP A 92 -8.88 5.81 4.17
N PRO A 93 -9.98 6.28 3.58
CA PRO A 93 -10.79 5.47 2.68
C PRO A 93 -10.06 5.20 1.35
N VAL A 94 -10.44 4.13 0.66
CA VAL A 94 -9.93 3.87 -0.69
C VAL A 94 -10.41 4.98 -1.63
N PRO A 95 -9.53 5.65 -2.40
CA PRO A 95 -9.91 6.69 -3.33
C PRO A 95 -11.02 6.23 -4.28
N GLU A 96 -12.06 7.05 -4.42
CA GLU A 96 -13.20 6.80 -5.29
C GLU A 96 -12.79 6.85 -6.77
N GLU A 97 -11.98 7.84 -7.14
CA GLU A 97 -11.46 8.00 -8.49
C GLU A 97 -9.99 7.61 -8.62
N ARG A 98 -9.66 6.91 -9.72
CA ARG A 98 -8.28 6.66 -10.11
C ARG A 98 -7.73 7.90 -10.84
N LYS A 99 -6.94 8.72 -10.14
CA LYS A 99 -6.18 9.80 -10.81
C LYS A 99 -5.20 9.21 -11.85
N PRO A 100 -5.06 9.83 -13.03
CA PRO A 100 -4.11 9.40 -14.05
C PRO A 100 -2.67 9.53 -13.53
N TRP A 101 -1.82 8.60 -13.95
CA TRP A 101 -0.41 8.57 -13.55
C TRP A 101 0.36 9.71 -14.27
N GLU A 102 0.80 10.72 -13.52
CA GLU A 102 1.60 11.82 -14.08
C GLU A 102 3.10 11.49 -14.08
N TRP A 103 3.54 10.75 -15.09
CA TRP A 103 4.93 10.30 -15.21
C TRP A 103 5.97 11.42 -15.24
N LYS A 104 5.59 12.62 -15.71
CA LYS A 104 6.49 13.79 -15.76
C LYS A 104 6.87 14.28 -14.37
N ALA A 105 5.93 14.28 -13.42
CA ALA A 105 6.19 14.63 -12.03
C ALA A 105 6.94 13.51 -11.28
N ALA A 106 6.74 12.26 -11.70
CA ALA A 106 7.33 11.08 -11.09
C ALA A 106 8.76 10.77 -11.58
N GLY A 107 9.06 11.07 -12.85
CA GLY A 107 10.18 10.46 -13.59
C GLY A 107 11.57 10.74 -13.02
N ALA A 108 11.82 11.93 -12.48
CA ALA A 108 13.12 12.26 -11.87
C ALA A 108 13.27 11.68 -10.45
N LEU A 109 12.17 11.51 -9.71
CA LEU A 109 12.18 11.07 -8.31
C LEU A 109 12.01 9.55 -8.18
N ALA A 110 11.56 8.88 -9.24
CA ALA A 110 11.40 7.42 -9.32
C ALA A 110 12.72 6.65 -9.17
N ILE A 111 13.86 7.30 -9.42
CA ILE A 111 15.19 6.66 -9.37
C ILE A 111 15.50 6.17 -7.96
N VAL A 112 15.12 6.95 -6.95
CA VAL A 112 15.38 6.62 -5.54
C VAL A 112 14.04 6.30 -4.87
N PRO A 113 13.79 5.02 -4.52
CA PRO A 113 12.57 4.64 -3.82
C PRO A 113 12.39 5.50 -2.55
N GLY A 114 11.21 6.07 -2.37
CA GLY A 114 10.85 6.88 -1.20
C GLY A 114 11.01 8.39 -1.39
N LEU A 115 11.77 8.83 -2.40
CA LEU A 115 12.03 10.26 -2.62
C LEU A 115 10.77 11.02 -3.04
N GLY A 116 9.86 10.37 -3.77
CA GLY A 116 8.56 10.93 -4.12
C GLY A 116 7.70 11.24 -2.90
N ARG A 117 7.69 10.34 -1.91
CA ARG A 117 6.95 10.51 -0.65
C ARG A 117 7.56 11.59 0.25
N ALA A 118 8.89 11.69 0.28
CA ALA A 118 9.58 12.76 0.99
C ALA A 118 9.20 14.15 0.43
N ARG A 119 9.15 14.31 -0.90
CA ARG A 119 8.72 15.57 -1.55
C ARG A 119 7.26 15.91 -1.28
N ALA A 120 6.39 14.90 -1.15
CA ALA A 120 4.98 15.07 -0.79
C ALA A 120 4.77 15.50 0.68
N GLY A 121 5.83 15.79 1.44
CA GLY A 121 5.76 16.22 2.83
C GLY A 121 5.53 15.07 3.82
N ARG A 122 5.86 13.83 3.41
CA ARG A 122 5.78 12.60 4.23
C ARG A 122 7.13 11.86 4.23
N PRO A 123 8.18 12.43 4.84
CA PRO A 123 9.52 11.85 4.83
C PRO A 123 9.59 10.48 5.52
N GLY A 124 8.76 10.23 6.54
CA GLY A 124 8.66 8.93 7.22
C GLY A 124 8.29 7.80 6.24
N ASP A 125 7.25 8.00 5.44
CA ASP A 125 6.84 7.02 4.42
C ASP A 125 7.92 6.82 3.35
N GLY A 126 8.70 7.87 3.06
CA GLY A 126 9.86 7.79 2.17
C GLY A 126 10.93 6.83 2.70
N ILE A 127 11.28 6.96 3.99
CA ILE A 127 12.24 6.06 4.65
C ILE A 127 11.72 4.62 4.65
N VAL A 128 10.46 4.40 5.02
CA VAL A 128 9.84 3.07 5.03
C VAL A 128 9.88 2.45 3.62
N SER A 129 9.51 3.22 2.60
CA SER A 129 9.55 2.76 1.21
C SER A 129 10.95 2.37 0.78
N PHE A 130 11.94 3.21 1.10
CA PHE A 130 13.34 2.95 0.75
C PHE A 130 13.82 1.64 1.38
N LEU A 131 13.62 1.49 2.70
CA LEU A 131 14.02 0.29 3.43
C LEU A 131 13.30 -0.97 2.92
N MET A 132 12.02 -0.87 2.61
CA MET A 132 11.22 -1.99 2.13
C MET A 132 11.69 -2.46 0.74
N VAL A 133 11.85 -1.53 -0.20
CA VAL A 133 12.34 -1.84 -1.56
C VAL A 133 13.76 -2.38 -1.50
N ALA A 134 14.65 -1.74 -0.73
CA ALA A 134 16.04 -2.17 -0.58
C ALA A 134 16.16 -3.56 0.05
N SER A 135 15.37 -3.86 1.08
CA SER A 135 15.37 -5.16 1.76
C SER A 135 14.88 -6.28 0.83
N LEU A 136 13.80 -6.03 0.09
CA LEU A 136 13.25 -6.99 -0.87
C LEU A 136 14.19 -7.20 -2.06
N ALA A 137 14.79 -6.13 -2.58
CA ALA A 137 15.77 -6.20 -3.66
C ALA A 137 17.04 -6.95 -3.23
N THR A 138 17.56 -6.66 -2.02
CA THR A 138 18.72 -7.35 -1.46
C THR A 138 18.42 -8.84 -1.24
N SER A 139 17.24 -9.16 -0.74
CA SER A 139 16.79 -10.55 -0.55
C SER A 139 16.65 -11.28 -1.89
N ALA A 140 16.07 -10.63 -2.90
CA ALA A 140 15.96 -11.16 -4.25
C ALA A 140 17.35 -11.44 -4.85
N TYR A 141 18.28 -10.50 -4.69
CA TYR A 141 19.66 -10.63 -5.15
C TYR A 141 20.38 -11.81 -4.48
N ARG A 142 20.32 -11.91 -3.15
CA ARG A 142 20.91 -13.05 -2.41
C ARG A 142 20.33 -14.39 -2.84
N LEU A 143 18.99 -14.47 -2.99
CA LEU A 143 18.32 -15.70 -3.42
C LEU A 143 18.64 -16.07 -4.88
N HIS A 144 18.94 -15.08 -5.73
CA HIS A 144 19.36 -15.31 -7.10
C HIS A 144 20.77 -15.92 -7.14
N LEU A 145 21.70 -15.39 -6.33
CA LEU A 145 23.05 -15.96 -6.17
C LEU A 145 23.03 -17.39 -5.61
N ASP A 146 22.10 -17.69 -4.70
CA ASP A 146 21.85 -19.03 -4.15
C ASP A 146 21.26 -20.03 -5.15
N GLY A 147 20.98 -19.63 -6.40
CA GLY A 147 20.35 -20.48 -7.41
C GLY A 147 18.85 -20.74 -7.19
N LYS A 148 18.21 -20.08 -6.21
CA LYS A 148 16.78 -20.25 -5.87
C LYS A 148 15.89 -19.34 -6.72
N GLN A 149 15.89 -19.56 -8.04
CA GLN A 149 15.27 -18.67 -9.03
C GLN A 149 13.79 -18.33 -8.74
N ILE A 150 12.98 -19.31 -8.30
CA ILE A 150 11.55 -19.07 -8.00
C ILE A 150 11.39 -18.08 -6.83
N ARG A 151 12.14 -18.27 -5.75
CA ARG A 151 12.05 -17.39 -4.55
C ARG A 151 12.63 -16.01 -4.84
N ALA A 152 13.70 -15.95 -5.64
CA ALA A 152 14.27 -14.70 -6.12
C ALA A 152 13.26 -13.90 -6.97
N GLY A 153 12.58 -14.56 -7.91
CA GLY A 153 11.55 -13.94 -8.75
C GLY A 153 10.37 -13.40 -7.93
N PHE A 154 9.91 -14.15 -6.93
CA PHE A 154 8.85 -13.69 -6.02
C PHE A 154 9.26 -12.45 -5.22
N MET A 155 10.46 -12.45 -4.61
CA MET A 155 10.97 -11.28 -3.87
C MET A 155 11.20 -10.06 -4.78
N GLY A 156 11.71 -10.29 -6.00
CA GLY A 156 11.88 -9.25 -7.01
C GLY A 156 10.55 -8.64 -7.45
N GLY A 157 9.52 -9.48 -7.66
CA GLY A 157 8.17 -9.03 -7.97
C GLY A 157 7.58 -8.15 -6.88
N LEU A 158 7.74 -8.51 -5.60
CA LEU A 158 7.31 -7.67 -4.48
C LEU A 158 8.07 -6.34 -4.45
N SER A 159 9.38 -6.35 -4.68
CA SER A 159 10.19 -5.12 -4.72
C SER A 159 9.67 -4.15 -5.80
N ILE A 160 9.34 -4.67 -6.99
CA ILE A 160 8.76 -3.88 -8.09
C ILE A 160 7.39 -3.31 -7.70
N ILE A 161 6.53 -4.09 -7.05
CA ILE A 161 5.21 -3.61 -6.60
C ILE A 161 5.35 -2.43 -5.64
N PHE A 162 6.26 -2.51 -4.65
CA PHE A 162 6.49 -1.40 -3.70
C PHE A 162 7.13 -0.19 -4.37
N TRP A 163 7.98 -0.39 -5.36
CA TRP A 163 8.54 0.69 -6.16
C TRP A 163 7.47 1.40 -7.01
N LEU A 164 6.56 0.65 -7.66
CA LEU A 164 5.43 1.23 -8.39
C LEU A 164 4.43 1.94 -7.46
N ALA A 165 4.28 1.46 -6.23
CA ALA A 165 3.48 2.14 -5.21
C ALA A 165 4.10 3.50 -4.84
N ASP A 166 5.43 3.58 -4.70
CA ASP A 166 6.13 4.85 -4.49
C ASP A 166 5.95 5.82 -5.65
N LEU A 167 6.10 5.31 -6.87
CA LEU A 167 5.88 6.07 -8.09
C LEU A 167 4.48 6.68 -8.12
N ARG A 168 3.45 5.88 -7.83
CA ARG A 168 2.07 6.38 -7.71
C ARG A 168 1.96 7.44 -6.62
N SER A 169 2.50 7.17 -5.43
CA SER A 169 2.42 8.10 -4.29
C SER A 169 3.01 9.48 -4.62
N SER A 170 4.07 9.52 -5.43
CA SER A 170 4.71 10.77 -5.87
C SER A 170 3.83 11.62 -6.80
N THR A 171 2.92 10.98 -7.54
CA THR A 171 1.99 11.65 -8.46
C THR A 171 0.70 12.08 -7.78
N VAL A 172 0.32 11.42 -6.69
CA VAL A 172 -0.86 11.79 -5.91
C VAL A 172 -0.44 12.89 -4.95
N ASN A 173 -0.62 14.15 -5.39
CA ASN A 173 -0.55 15.30 -4.49
C ASN A 173 -1.64 15.14 -3.41
N HIS A 174 -1.25 14.65 -2.25
CA HIS A 174 -2.02 14.76 -1.01
C HIS A 174 -1.91 16.16 -0.40
N ALA A 175 -1.02 17.01 -0.92
CA ALA A 175 -0.83 18.38 -0.45
C ALA A 175 -1.80 19.36 -1.12
N ARG A 176 -2.51 20.10 -0.25
CA ARG A 176 -3.32 21.31 -0.48
C ARG A 176 -4.65 21.12 -1.22
N LYS A 177 -5.69 20.74 -0.49
CA LYS A 177 -6.91 21.56 -0.60
C LYS A 177 -6.71 22.78 0.31
N PRO A 178 -6.86 24.02 -0.19
CA PRO A 178 -6.82 25.23 0.64
C PRO A 178 -7.94 25.22 1.69
#